data_AF-A0A3B8XGS7-F1
#
_entry.id   AF-A0A3B8XGS7-F1
#
_cell.length_a   1.000
_cell.length_b   1.000
_cell.length_c   1.000
_cell.angle_alpha   90.00
_cell.angle_beta   90.00
_cell.angle_gamma   90.00
#
_symmetry.space_group_name_H-M   'P 1'
#
loop_
_entity.id
_entity.type
_entity.pdbx_description
1 polymer ?
#
loop_
_entity_poly.entity_id
_entity_poly.type
_entity_poly.pdbx_seq_one_letter_code
_entity_poly.pdbx_strand_id
1 'polypeptide(L)' 'MTESEQRRVALQNILDAWDEALGEGVEADILATTAIFAALSDMVEAYGEEAVAEMANGLADRVRQGEFTLHRTLN' A
#
# COMPACT_ATOMS: atom_id res chain seq x y z
N MET A 1 -12.74 5.79 -18.79
CA MET A 1 -11.37 5.47 -18.35
C MET A 1 -11.18 3.97 -18.44
N THR A 2 -10.06 3.53 -19.01
CA THR A 2 -9.58 2.15 -18.98
C THR A 2 -9.08 1.79 -17.57
N GLU A 3 -8.93 0.50 -17.25
CA GLU A 3 -8.39 0.05 -15.96
C GLU A 3 -6.97 0.62 -15.72
N SER A 4 -6.13 0.66 -16.75
CA SER A 4 -4.79 1.24 -16.67
C SER A 4 -4.82 2.74 -16.35
N GLU A 5 -5.77 3.48 -16.92
CA GLU A 5 -5.97 4.89 -16.61
C GLU A 5 -6.47 5.08 -15.17
N GLN A 6 -7.41 4.25 -14.71
CA GLN A 6 -7.89 4.24 -13.32
C GLN A 6 -6.74 4.00 -12.34
N ARG A 7 -5.93 2.97 -12.59
CA ARG A 7 -4.77 2.63 -11.77
C ARG A 7 -3.77 3.78 -11.69
N ARG A 8 -3.49 4.42 -12.83
CA ARG A 8 -2.58 5.57 -12.88
C ARG A 8 -3.10 6.76 -12.07
N VAL A 9 -4.39 7.08 -12.22
CA VAL A 9 -5.02 8.18 -11.47
C VAL A 9 -5.03 7.89 -9.97
N ALA A 10 -5.41 6.67 -9.56
CA ALA A 10 -5.41 6.27 -8.16
C ALA A 10 -4.00 6.33 -7.54
N LEU A 11 -2.99 5.84 -8.25
CA LEU A 11 -1.60 5.91 -7.78
C LEU A 11 -1.14 7.36 -7.61
N GLN A 12 -1.44 8.24 -8.57
CA GLN A 12 -1.07 9.64 -8.47
C GLN A 12 -1.73 10.31 -7.25
N ASN A 13 -3.03 10.09 -7.04
CA ASN A 13 -3.73 10.65 -5.88
C ASN A 13 -3.12 10.17 -4.55
N ILE A 14 -2.71 8.90 -4.47
CA ILE A 14 -2.05 8.35 -3.26
C ILE A 14 -0.68 9.01 -3.05
N LEU A 15 0.12 9.19 -4.12
CA LEU A 15 1.42 9.84 -4.02
C LEU A 15 1.30 11.32 -3.63
N ASP A 16 0.34 12.05 -4.21
CA ASP A 16 0.09 13.45 -3.89
C ASP A 16 -0.34 13.60 -2.42
N ALA A 17 -1.25 12.75 -1.94
CA ALA A 17 -1.63 12.70 -0.53
C ALA A 17 -0.45 12.33 0.39
N TRP A 18 0.49 11.53 -0.12
CA TRP A 18 1.70 11.17 0.61
C TRP A 18 2.61 12.38 0.81
N ASP A 19 2.88 13.13 -0.25
CA ASP A 19 3.71 14.33 -0.22
C ASP A 19 3.08 15.42 0.67
N GLU A 20 1.75 15.57 0.62
CA GLU A 20 1.01 16.50 1.49
C GLU A 20 1.17 16.15 2.97
N ALA A 21 0.93 14.89 3.35
CA ALA A 21 1.06 14.45 4.74
C ALA A 21 2.49 14.61 5.28
N LEU A 22 3.51 14.33 4.46
CA LEU A 22 4.90 14.59 4.84
C LEU A 22 5.16 16.10 5.03
N GLY A 23 4.56 16.95 4.19
CA GLY A 23 4.63 18.41 4.32
C GLY A 23 3.98 18.96 5.59
N GLU A 24 2.96 18.26 6.11
CA GLU A 24 2.30 18.57 7.39
C GLU A 24 3.09 18.08 8.62
N GLY A 25 4.19 17.35 8.41
CA GLY A 25 5.03 16.80 9.47
C GLY A 25 4.62 15.41 9.97
N VAL A 26 3.81 14.68 9.21
CA VAL A 26 3.53 13.27 9.50
C VAL A 26 4.78 12.43 9.18
N GLU A 27 5.19 11.60 10.13
CA GLU A 27 6.31 10.68 9.91
C GLU A 27 5.94 9.60 8.88
N ALA A 28 6.87 9.31 7.97
CA ALA A 28 6.64 8.39 6.85
C ALA A 28 6.22 6.97 7.31
N ASP A 29 6.76 6.50 8.44
CA ASP A 29 6.39 5.20 9.04
C ASP A 29 4.93 5.20 9.53
N ILE A 30 4.50 6.27 10.20
CA ILE A 30 3.13 6.43 10.68
C ILE A 30 2.16 6.45 9.49
N LEU A 31 2.50 7.21 8.46
CA LEU A 31 1.70 7.28 7.24
C LEU A 31 1.59 5.91 6.55
N ALA A 32 2.71 5.20 6.39
CA ALA A 32 2.72 3.87 5.78
C ALA A 32 1.86 2.86 6.55
N THR A 33 2.01 2.81 7.88
CA THR A 33 1.22 1.91 8.73
C THR A 33 -0.27 2.24 8.67
N THR A 34 -0.61 3.53 8.65
CA THR A 34 -2.01 3.99 8.53
C THR A 34 -2.60 3.64 7.16
N ALA A 35 -1.82 3.78 6.08
CA ALA A 35 -2.25 3.40 4.74
C ALA A 35 -2.51 1.89 4.62
N ILE A 36 -1.67 1.05 5.23
CA ILE A 36 -1.88 -0.41 5.29
C ILE A 36 -3.18 -0.72 6.04
N PHE A 37 -3.43 -0.07 7.19
CA PHE A 37 -4.66 -0.24 7.94
C PHE A 37 -5.89 0.12 7.09
N ALA A 38 -5.88 1.31 6.48
CA ALA A 38 -6.99 1.78 5.65
C ALA A 38 -7.27 0.82 4.48
N ALA A 39 -6.23 0.38 3.77
CA ALA A 39 -6.37 -0.56 2.66
C ALA A 39 -6.95 -1.91 3.11
N LEU A 40 -6.47 -2.47 4.24
CA LEU A 40 -6.99 -3.73 4.76
C LEU A 40 -8.43 -3.59 5.25
N SER A 41 -8.78 -2.48 5.92
CA SER A 41 -10.17 -2.22 6.35
C SER A 41 -11.14 -2.17 5.17
N ASP A 42 -10.79 -1.46 4.10
CA ASP A 42 -11.62 -1.36 2.89
C ASP A 42 -11.80 -2.75 2.21
N MET A 43 -10.71 -3.53 2.11
CA MET A 43 -10.79 -4.88 1.56
C MET A 43 -11.62 -5.82 2.45
N VAL A 44 -11.56 -5.70 3.78
CA VAL A 44 -12.37 -6.51 4.69
C VAL A 44 -13.85 -6.13 4.56
N GLU A 45 -14.17 -4.85 4.41
CA GLU A 45 -15.54 -4.38 4.16
C GLU A 45 -16.09 -4.94 2.84
N ALA A 46 -15.27 -4.96 1.79
CA ALA A 46 -15.67 -5.43 0.46
C ALA A 46 -15.74 -6.96 0.33
N TYR A 47 -14.84 -7.70 0.98
CA TYR A 47 -14.60 -9.13 0.71
C TYR A 47 -14.69 -10.05 1.94
N GLY A 48 -14.73 -9.49 3.15
CA GLY A 48 -14.76 -10.24 4.41
C GLY A 48 -13.37 -10.60 4.95
N GLU A 49 -13.30 -10.83 6.26
CA GLU A 49 -12.05 -11.05 7.00
C GLU A 49 -11.23 -12.24 6.49
N GLU A 50 -11.86 -13.39 6.24
CA GLU A 50 -11.16 -14.62 5.84
C GLU A 50 -10.52 -14.47 4.45
N ALA A 51 -11.22 -13.87 3.49
CA ALA A 51 -10.69 -13.65 2.14
C ALA A 51 -9.46 -12.74 2.16
N VAL A 52 -9.48 -11.71 3.00
CA VAL A 52 -8.34 -10.78 3.16
C VAL A 52 -7.19 -11.45 3.92
N ALA A 53 -7.48 -12.29 4.92
CA ALA A 53 -6.47 -13.06 5.63
C ALA A 53 -5.74 -14.04 4.69
N GLU A 54 -6.46 -14.75 3.84
CA GLU A 54 -5.87 -15.63 2.82
C GLU A 54 -4.99 -14.85 1.84
N MET A 55 -5.45 -13.70 1.36
CA MET A 55 -4.66 -12.81 0.51
C MET A 55 -3.38 -12.32 1.21
N ALA A 56 -3.49 -11.98 2.50
CA ALA A 56 -2.37 -11.46 3.29
C ALA A 56 -1.33 -12.53 3.65
N ASN A 57 -1.70 -13.82 3.63
CA ASN A 57 -0.84 -14.93 4.05
C ASN A 57 0.51 -14.99 3.29
N GLY A 58 0.55 -14.50 2.05
CA GLY A 58 1.79 -14.44 1.25
C GLY A 58 2.64 -13.17 1.43
N LEU A 59 2.15 -12.13 2.13
CA LEU A 59 2.82 -10.83 2.18
C LEU A 59 4.19 -10.89 2.87
N ALA A 60 4.30 -11.64 3.97
CA ALA A 60 5.56 -11.76 4.69
C ALA A 60 6.66 -12.36 3.80
N ASP A 61 6.33 -13.36 2.97
CA ASP A 61 7.29 -13.97 2.06
C ASP A 61 7.67 -13.04 0.92
N ARG A 62 6.72 -12.29 0.36
CA ARG A 62 6.96 -11.25 -0.65
C ARG A 62 7.90 -10.16 -0.13
N VAL A 63 7.72 -9.71 1.12
CA VAL A 63 8.63 -8.78 1.80
C VAL A 63 10.03 -9.39 1.89
N ARG A 64 10.17 -10.63 2.36
CA ARG A 64 11.49 -11.31 2.48
C ARG A 64 12.17 -11.53 1.13
N GLN A 65 11.40 -11.71 0.06
CA GLN A 65 11.91 -11.82 -1.31
C GLN A 65 12.30 -10.45 -1.91
N GLY A 66 12.06 -9.36 -1.17
CA GLY A 66 12.43 -8.00 -1.56
C GLY A 66 11.52 -7.42 -2.63
N GLU A 67 10.27 -7.89 -2.74
CA GLU A 67 9.30 -7.39 -3.74
C GLU A 67 8.97 -5.91 -3.53
N PHE A 68 9.03 -5.44 -2.28
CA PHE A 68 8.76 -4.05 -1.91
C PHE A 68 10.04 -3.22 -1.72
N THR A 69 11.21 -3.79 -2.01
CA THR A 69 12.49 -3.08 -1.93
C THR A 69 12.75 -2.35 -3.25
N LEU A 70 12.42 -1.06 -3.30
CA LEU A 70 12.59 -0.22 -4.50
C LEU A 70 14.07 0.01 -4.89
N HIS A 71 14.98 -0.11 -3.93
CA HIS A 71 16.42 0.02 -4.13
C HIS A 71 17.15 -1.20 -3.60
N ARG A 72 17.09 -2.33 -4.32
CA ARG A 72 17.96 -3.47 -4.02
C ARG A 72 19.40 -3.07 -4.35
N THR A 73 20.21 -2.80 -3.33
CA THR A 73 21.66 -2.73 -3.48
C THR A 73 22.14 -4.16 -3.77
N LEU A 74 22.39 -4.47 -5.04
CA LEU A 74 23.13 -5.67 -5.40
C LEU A 74 24.56 -5.47 -4.87
N ASN A 75 24.92 -6.26 -3.86
CA ASN A 75 26.30 -6.40 -3.41
C ASN A 75 26.91 -7.60 -4.13
#